data_AF-A0AAT9HYF3-F1
#
_entry.id   AF-A0AAT9HYF3-F1
#
_cell.length_a   1.000
_cell.length_b   1.000
_cell.length_c   1.000
_cell.angle_alpha   90.00
_cell.angle_beta   90.00
_cell.angle_gamma   90.00
#
_symmetry.space_group_name_H-M   'P 1'
#
loop_
_entity.id
_entity.type
_entity.pdbx_description
1 polymer ?
#
loop_
_entity_poly.entity_id
_entity_poly.type
_entity_poly.pdbx_seq_one_letter_code
_entity_poly.pdbx_strand_id
1 'polypeptide(L)' 'MPFDVYLDDDGRIRKLRHRFSFVNGRQEAPVAVASTTLLYDFGVPADVRLPAGDDIYAGRIAEE' A
#
# COMPACT_ATOMS: atom_id res chain seq x y z
N MET A 1 -3.15 -6.91 -14.09
CA MET A 1 -3.40 -7.81 -12.95
C MET A 1 -4.87 -7.71 -12.58
N PRO A 2 -5.61 -8.82 -12.43
CA PRO A 2 -6.99 -8.78 -12.01
C PRO A 2 -7.10 -8.31 -10.54
N PHE A 3 -8.20 -7.64 -10.22
CA PHE A 3 -8.49 -7.17 -8.87
C PHE A 3 -9.96 -7.35 -8.54
N ASP A 4 -10.23 -7.52 -7.25
CA ASP A 4 -11.60 -7.49 -6.71
C ASP A 4 -11.82 -6.15 -5.99
N VAL A 5 -12.96 -5.50 -6.25
CA VAL A 5 -13.40 -4.30 -5.52
C VAL A 5 -14.68 -4.61 -4.77
N TYR A 6 -14.76 -4.10 -3.56
CA TYR A 6 -15.94 -4.18 -2.71
C TYR A 6 -16.37 -2.76 -2.42
N LEU A 7 -17.62 -2.44 -2.77
CA LEU A 7 -18.23 -1.13 -2.59
C LEU A 7 -19.18 -1.16 -1.39
N ASP A 8 -19.38 -0.01 -0.73
CA ASP A 8 -20.52 0.19 0.16
C ASP A 8 -21.76 0.65 -0.62
N ASP A 9 -22.87 0.89 0.10
CA ASP A 9 -24.16 1.28 -0.47
C ASP A 9 -24.12 2.64 -1.20
N ASP A 10 -23.19 3.51 -0.83
CA ASP A 10 -22.94 4.80 -1.50
C ASP A 10 -22.02 4.66 -2.73
N GLY A 11 -21.56 3.44 -3.04
CA GLY A 11 -20.63 3.16 -4.14
C GLY A 11 -19.17 3.50 -3.83
N ARG A 12 -18.80 3.75 -2.57
CA ARG A 12 -17.40 4.01 -2.18
C ARG A 12 -16.65 2.71 -2.00
N ILE A 13 -15.36 2.72 -2.35
CA ILE A 13 -14.49 1.55 -2.18
C ILE A 13 -14.26 1.29 -0.69
N ARG A 14 -14.53 0.06 -0.24
CA ARG A 14 -14.21 -0.40 1.12
C ARG A 14 -13.04 -1.35 1.17
N LYS A 15 -12.86 -2.14 0.10
CA LYS A 15 -11.73 -3.05 -0.05
C LYS A 15 -11.31 -3.16 -1.50
N LEU A 16 -9.99 -3.15 -1.71
CA LEU A 16 -9.36 -3.47 -2.97
C LEU A 16 -8.41 -4.66 -2.74
N ARG A 17 -8.57 -5.72 -3.53
CA ARG A 17 -7.71 -6.91 -3.46
C ARG A 17 -7.03 -7.15 -4.79
N HIS A 18 -5.70 -7.01 -4.81
CA HIS A 18 -4.86 -7.33 -5.95
C HIS A 18 -4.19 -8.68 -5.76
N ARG A 19 -4.09 -9.44 -6.85
CA ARG A 19 -3.27 -10.66 -6.92
C ARG A 19 -2.26 -10.53 -8.04
N PHE A 20 -0.99 -10.69 -7.70
CA PHE A 20 0.12 -10.63 -8.65
C PHE A 20 1.22 -11.58 -8.21
N SER A 21 2.11 -11.95 -9.14
CA SER A 21 3.34 -12.67 -8.82
C SER A 21 4.54 -11.84 -9.22
N PHE A 22 5.62 -11.92 -8.46
CA PHE A 22 6.87 -11.22 -8.82
C PHE A 22 8.09 -12.09 -8.51
N VAL A 23 9.16 -11.86 -9.25
CA VAL A 23 10.48 -12.46 -9.00
C VAL A 23 11.30 -11.44 -8.22
N ASN A 24 11.77 -11.82 -7.04
CA ASN A 24 12.71 -11.03 -6.25
C ASN A 24 14.06 -11.68 -6.44
N GLY A 25 15.10 -10.99 -6.95
CA GLY A 25 16.38 -11.56 -7.40
C GLY A 25 17.17 -12.47 -6.42
N ARG A 26 16.62 -12.72 -5.23
CA ARG A 26 17.01 -13.75 -4.26
C ARG A 26 16.43 -15.15 -4.54
N GLN A 27 15.36 -15.27 -5.34
CA GLN A 27 14.68 -16.53 -5.66
C GLN A 27 14.32 -16.56 -7.15
N GLU A 28 14.58 -17.69 -7.81
CA GLU A 28 14.26 -17.89 -9.24
C GLU A 28 12.75 -18.13 -9.48
N ALA A 29 12.06 -18.69 -8.49
CA ALA A 29 10.62 -18.96 -8.59
C ALA A 29 9.78 -17.71 -8.30
N PRO A 30 8.69 -17.44 -9.07
CA PRO A 30 7.79 -16.34 -8.78
C PRO A 30 7.07 -16.52 -7.43
N VAL A 31 7.04 -15.45 -6.63
CA VAL A 31 6.28 -15.41 -5.38
C VAL A 31 4.90 -14.83 -5.65
N ALA A 32 3.85 -15.59 -5.32
CA ALA A 32 2.47 -15.12 -5.41
C ALA A 32 2.14 -14.20 -4.22
N VAL A 33 1.58 -13.03 -4.52
CA VAL A 33 1.25 -11.98 -3.56
C VAL A 33 -0.24 -11.65 -3.62
N ALA A 34 -0.87 -11.58 -2.45
CA ALA A 34 -2.19 -11.00 -2.27
C ALA A 34 -2.05 -9.67 -1.50
N SER A 35 -2.28 -8.55 -2.18
CA SER A 35 -2.28 -7.22 -1.56
C SER A 35 -3.72 -6.77 -1.30
N THR A 36 -4.02 -6.40 -0.05
CA THR A 36 -5.35 -5.95 0.37
C THR A 36 -5.24 -4.56 0.98
N THR A 37 -6.05 -3.63 0.46
CA THR A 37 -6.19 -2.28 0.99
C THR A 37 -7.62 -2.08 1.47
N LEU A 38 -7.78 -1.53 2.68
CA LEU A 38 -9.06 -1.11 3.24
C LEU A 38 -9.14 0.42 3.22
N LEU A 39 -10.29 0.95 2.82
CA LEU A 39 -10.52 2.40 2.76
C LEU A 39 -11.75 2.76 3.60
N TYR A 40 -11.56 3.72 4.49
CA TYR A 40 -12.55 4.15 5.47
C TYR A 40 -12.39 5.63 5.83
N ASP A 41 -13.31 6.15 6.65
CA ASP A 41 -13.36 7.55 7.11
C ASP A 41 -13.31 8.59 5.99
N PHE A 42 -13.99 8.29 4.87
CA PHE A 42 -14.10 9.21 3.74
C PHE A 42 -14.67 10.58 4.17
N GLY A 43 -13.93 11.65 3.86
CA GLY A 43 -14.32 13.02 4.18
C GLY A 43 -13.94 13.48 5.59
N VAL A 44 -13.37 12.61 6.42
CA VAL A 44 -12.88 12.99 7.75
C VAL A 44 -11.51 13.69 7.63
N PRO A 45 -11.32 14.88 8.23
CA PRO A 45 -10.02 15.53 8.26
C PRO A 45 -8.98 14.68 9.00
N ALA A 46 -7.79 14.53 8.43
CA ALA A 46 -6.64 13.90 9.09
C ALA A 46 -5.79 14.96 9.80
N ASP A 47 -5.51 14.74 11.09
CA ASP A 47 -4.51 15.53 11.82
C ASP A 47 -3.10 15.02 11.45
N VAL A 48 -2.29 15.88 10.85
CA VAL A 48 -0.93 15.55 10.39
C VAL A 48 0.06 16.41 11.14
N ARG A 49 1.07 15.79 11.74
CA ARG A 49 2.16 16.47 12.46
C ARG A 49 3.50 16.01 11.92
N LEU A 50 4.45 16.94 11.85
CA LEU A 50 5.82 16.59 11.52
C LEU A 50 6.41 15.71 12.64
N PRO A 51 7.16 14.65 12.30
CA PRO A 51 8.02 13.98 13.27
C PRO A 51 8.99 14.98 13.91
N ALA A 52 9.54 14.63 15.08
CA ALA A 52 10.62 15.43 15.66
C ALA A 52 11.80 15.49 14.68
N GLY A 53 12.56 16.60 14.70
CA GLY A 53 13.62 16.82 13.71
C GLY A 53 14.63 15.67 13.62
N ASP A 54 14.98 15.09 14.77
CA ASP A 54 15.95 13.98 14.86
C ASP A 54 15.39 12.65 14.31
N ASP A 55 14.08 12.51 14.14
CA ASP A 55 13.41 11.33 13.55
C ASP A 55 13.25 11.45 12.02
N ILE A 56 13.57 12.61 11.45
CA ILE A 56 13.44 12.84 10.00
C ILE A 56 14.69 12.32 9.31
N TYR A 57 14.63 11.06 8.86
CA TYR A 57 15.67 10.48 8.02
C TYR A 57 15.53 10.96 6.57
N ALA A 58 16.40 11.87 6.14
CA ALA A 58 16.41 12.41 4.77
C ALA A 58 16.91 11.42 3.69
N GLY A 59 17.33 10.21 4.09
CA GLY A 59 17.91 9.22 3.18
C GLY A 59 19.38 9.48 2.85
N ARG A 60 20.11 8.40 2.57
CA ARG A 60 21.32 8.39 1.73
C ARG A 60 21.05 7.39 0.62
N ILE A 61 21.25 7.77 -0.64
CA ILE A 61 21.21 6.82 -1.76
C ILE A 61 22.46 5.95 -1.63
N ALA A 62 22.28 4.63 -1.48
CA ALA A 62 23.37 3.68 -1.64
C ALA A 62 23.47 3.35 -3.14
N GLU A 63 24.63 3.61 -3.75
CA GLU A 63 24.98 3.06 -5.06
C GLU A 63 25.63 1.69 -4.85
N GLU A 64 25.37 0.76 -5.78
CA GLU A 64 26.06 -0.53 -5.91
C GLU A 64 27.12 -0.44 -7.02
#